data_AF-A0A0R2P4E7-F1
#
_entry.id   AF-A0A0R2P4E7-F1
#
_cell.length_a   1.000
_cell.length_b   1.000
_cell.length_c   1.000
_cell.angle_alpha   90.00
_cell.angle_beta   90.00
_cell.angle_gamma   90.00
#
_symmetry.space_group_name_H-M   'P 1'
#
loop_
_entity.id
_entity.type
_entity.pdbx_description
1 polymer ?
#
loop_
_entity_poly.entity_id
_entity_poly.type
_entity_poly.pdbx_seq_one_letter_code
_entity_poly.pdbx_strand_id
1 'polypeptide(L)'
;MSSKNDNSEGLFGTVKVGFGAGLVAGCALFSSFLSIDQQINIPHGTFYKTIGIPFGVEGMGAVAIGFLAHIIVSALIGICFNLAASYWRTFRIVTIPKGILTGAITGAIVFSLAFLPLHTLVMTPMLESAIYSSDSIVNILPDEKEALATLLVNNDFVLWYSALLHVIFGSVMGLMSGFLLHDRYRTVERIRSFW
;
A
#
# COMPACT_ATOMS: atom_id res chain seq x y z
N MET A 1 -4.26 0.18 43.59
CA MET A 1 -3.27 1.15 43.09
C MET A 1 -3.20 1.01 41.56
N SER A 2 -3.28 2.12 40.85
CA SER A 2 -3.70 2.25 39.44
C SER A 2 -2.79 1.54 38.42
N SER A 3 -3.38 0.69 37.57
CA SER A 3 -2.76 -0.03 36.45
C SER A 3 -2.55 0.86 35.22
N LYS A 4 -1.66 1.85 35.31
CA LYS A 4 -1.45 2.83 34.22
C LYS A 4 -0.23 2.60 33.32
N ASN A 5 0.64 1.63 33.62
CA ASN A 5 1.89 1.42 32.86
C ASN A 5 1.92 0.25 31.86
N ASP A 6 0.92 -0.64 31.83
CA ASP A 6 0.96 -1.85 30.99
C ASP A 6 0.48 -1.63 29.53
N ASN A 7 -0.39 -0.63 29.30
CA ASN A 7 -0.95 -0.37 27.96
C ASN A 7 0.03 0.33 27.01
N SER A 8 1.01 1.07 27.53
CA SER A 8 1.98 1.86 26.75
C SER A 8 2.97 0.96 25.99
N GLU A 9 3.54 -0.03 26.68
CA GLU A 9 4.52 -0.96 26.11
C GLU A 9 3.87 -1.87 25.06
N GLY A 10 2.62 -2.31 25.31
CA GLY A 10 1.85 -3.09 24.35
C GLY A 10 1.44 -2.32 23.08
N LEU A 11 1.12 -1.02 23.21
CA LEU A 11 0.77 -0.17 22.08
C LEU A 11 2.00 0.14 21.22
N PHE A 12 3.10 0.56 21.84
CA PHE A 12 4.34 0.88 21.14
C PHE A 12 4.91 -0.32 20.38
N GLY A 13 4.87 -1.51 20.99
CA GLY A 13 5.24 -2.76 20.31
C GLY A 13 4.34 -3.07 19.10
N THR A 14 3.04 -2.81 19.22
CA THR A 14 2.07 -3.02 18.11
C THR A 14 2.32 -2.06 16.95
N VAL A 15 2.61 -0.78 17.24
CA VAL A 15 2.95 0.22 16.23
C VAL A 15 4.26 -0.15 15.52
N LYS A 16 5.30 -0.54 16.27
CA LYS A 16 6.59 -0.95 15.69
C LYS A 16 6.46 -2.15 14.75
N VAL A 17 5.68 -3.16 15.15
CA VAL A 17 5.40 -4.32 14.30
C VAL A 17 4.64 -3.90 13.04
N GLY A 18 3.60 -3.07 13.20
CA GLY A 18 2.82 -2.60 12.06
C GLY A 18 3.62 -1.77 11.07
N PHE A 19 4.47 -0.87 11.57
CA PHE A 19 5.39 -0.11 10.74
C PHE A 19 6.31 -1.03 9.93
N GLY A 20 6.97 -2.01 10.59
CA GLY A 20 7.87 -2.95 9.91
C GLY A 20 7.15 -3.84 8.89
N ALA A 21 5.98 -4.38 9.24
CA ALA A 21 5.20 -5.23 8.33
C ALA A 21 4.72 -4.45 7.10
N GLY A 22 4.29 -3.20 7.28
CA GLY A 22 3.90 -2.31 6.19
C GLY A 22 5.06 -1.97 5.26
N LEU A 23 6.25 -1.66 5.81
CA LEU A 23 7.45 -1.41 5.00
C LEU A 23 7.86 -2.63 4.17
N VAL A 24 7.87 -3.83 4.77
CA VAL A 24 8.23 -5.06 4.05
C VAL A 24 7.24 -5.34 2.93
N ALA A 25 5.94 -5.19 3.18
CA ALA A 25 4.91 -5.38 2.17
C ALA A 25 5.01 -4.34 1.04
N GLY A 26 5.26 -3.07 1.35
CA GLY A 26 5.46 -2.01 0.35
C GLY A 26 6.68 -2.27 -0.54
N CYS A 27 7.81 -2.68 0.06
CA CYS A 27 9.02 -3.05 -0.68
C CYS A 27 8.82 -4.31 -1.53
N ALA A 28 8.09 -5.31 -1.03
CA ALA A 28 7.84 -6.56 -1.74
C ALA A 28 7.09 -6.34 -3.06
N LEU A 29 6.26 -5.32 -3.14
CA LEU A 29 5.50 -4.99 -4.35
C LEU A 29 6.25 -4.13 -5.34
N PHE A 30 7.41 -3.57 -4.98
CA PHE A 30 8.20 -2.71 -5.87
C PHE A 30 8.44 -3.37 -7.24
N SER A 31 8.83 -4.64 -7.26
CA SER A 31 9.06 -5.40 -8.49
C SER A 31 7.81 -5.55 -9.35
N SER A 32 6.63 -5.60 -8.72
CA SER A 32 5.35 -5.75 -9.43
C SER A 32 5.00 -4.49 -10.22
N PHE A 33 5.32 -3.30 -9.72
CA PHE A 33 5.11 -2.05 -10.47
C PHE A 33 6.00 -1.97 -11.72
N LEU A 34 7.26 -2.37 -11.61
CA LEU A 34 8.16 -2.44 -12.77
C LEU A 34 7.67 -3.44 -13.81
N SER A 35 7.04 -4.53 -13.36
CA SER A 35 6.41 -5.52 -14.26
C SER A 35 5.20 -4.97 -14.99
N ILE A 36 4.36 -4.14 -14.36
CA ILE A 36 3.26 -3.45 -15.03
C ILE A 36 3.80 -2.58 -16.16
N ASP A 37 4.80 -1.75 -15.85
CA ASP A 37 5.44 -0.86 -16.84
C ASP A 37 5.93 -1.66 -18.06
N GLN A 38 6.54 -2.83 -17.81
CA GLN A 38 7.01 -3.72 -18.87
C GLN A 38 5.86 -4.33 -19.69
N GLN A 39 4.77 -4.74 -19.04
CA GLN A 39 3.62 -5.38 -19.72
C GLN A 39 2.90 -4.42 -20.69
N ILE A 40 2.92 -3.12 -20.40
CA ILE A 40 2.35 -2.07 -21.25
C ILE A 40 3.40 -1.35 -22.10
N ASN A 41 4.63 -1.86 -22.15
CA ASN A 41 5.76 -1.34 -22.93
C ASN A 41 6.09 0.15 -22.67
N ILE A 42 5.99 0.60 -21.41
CA ILE A 42 6.39 1.95 -21.01
C ILE A 42 7.71 1.94 -20.23
N PRO A 43 8.44 3.07 -20.17
CA PRO A 43 9.66 3.16 -19.36
C PRO A 43 9.43 2.80 -17.89
N HIS A 44 10.39 2.09 -17.30
CA HIS A 44 10.32 1.69 -15.90
C HIS A 44 10.23 2.90 -14.95
N GLY A 45 9.34 2.81 -13.97
CA GLY A 45 9.07 3.87 -13.01
C GLY A 45 7.99 4.86 -13.44
N THR A 46 7.42 4.73 -14.65
CA THR A 46 6.36 5.61 -15.13
C THR A 46 5.14 5.58 -14.22
N PHE A 47 4.78 4.41 -13.67
CA PHE A 47 3.74 4.31 -12.65
C PHE A 47 4.00 5.24 -11.44
N TYR A 48 5.22 5.26 -10.90
CA TYR A 48 5.55 6.14 -9.76
C TYR A 48 5.54 7.63 -10.12
N LYS A 49 5.82 7.98 -11.39
CA LYS A 49 5.71 9.37 -11.86
C LYS A 49 4.28 9.90 -11.76
N THR A 50 3.26 9.05 -11.90
CA THR A 50 1.85 9.46 -11.73
C THR A 50 1.57 10.00 -10.33
N ILE A 51 2.32 9.54 -9.32
CA ILE A 51 2.26 10.03 -7.94
C ILE A 51 3.20 11.22 -7.74
N GLY A 52 4.40 11.19 -8.31
CA GLY A 52 5.43 12.22 -8.12
C GLY A 52 5.20 13.54 -8.87
N ILE A 53 4.65 13.52 -10.08
CA ILE A 53 4.35 14.71 -10.89
C ILE A 53 3.38 15.67 -10.17
N PRO A 54 2.31 15.18 -9.50
CA PRO A 54 1.48 16.00 -8.61
C PRO A 54 2.23 16.80 -7.53
N PHE A 55 3.42 16.38 -7.11
CA PHE A 55 4.27 17.13 -6.17
C PHE A 55 5.15 18.19 -6.86
N GLY A 56 5.02 18.38 -8.17
CA GLY A 56 5.79 19.36 -8.95
C GLY A 56 7.22 18.91 -9.26
N VAL A 57 7.51 17.61 -9.21
CA VAL A 57 8.83 17.05 -9.47
C VAL A 57 8.83 16.30 -10.80
N GLU A 58 9.94 16.39 -11.54
CA GLU A 58 10.11 15.83 -12.89
C GLU A 58 11.11 14.69 -12.96
N GLY A 59 11.08 13.95 -14.07
CA GLY A 59 12.06 12.92 -14.42
C GLY A 59 12.25 11.85 -13.33
N MET A 60 13.51 11.54 -13.03
CA MET A 60 13.88 10.58 -11.96
C MET A 60 13.44 11.03 -10.56
N GLY A 61 13.36 12.34 -10.31
CA GLY A 61 12.90 12.88 -9.03
C GLY A 61 11.44 12.50 -8.75
N ALA A 62 10.59 12.54 -9.78
CA ALA A 62 9.20 12.14 -9.69
C ALA A 62 9.06 10.65 -9.29
N VAL A 63 9.89 9.78 -9.86
CA VAL A 63 9.92 8.35 -9.52
C VAL A 63 10.31 8.16 -8.05
N ALA A 64 11.37 8.83 -7.59
CA ALA A 64 11.85 8.72 -6.22
C ALA A 64 10.82 9.21 -5.19
N ILE A 65 10.18 10.36 -5.45
CA ILE A 65 9.14 10.92 -4.58
C ILE A 65 7.90 10.04 -4.58
N GLY A 66 7.46 9.56 -5.75
CA GLY A 66 6.34 8.63 -5.85
C GLY A 66 6.59 7.33 -5.07
N PHE A 67 7.78 6.76 -5.19
CA PHE A 67 8.18 5.59 -4.43
C PHE A 67 8.22 5.86 -2.92
N LEU A 68 8.83 6.96 -2.49
CA LEU A 68 8.91 7.33 -1.07
C LEU A 68 7.52 7.53 -0.47
N ALA A 69 6.63 8.23 -1.17
CA ALA A 69 5.25 8.41 -0.76
C ALA A 69 4.53 7.06 -0.60
N HIS A 70 4.72 6.15 -1.56
CA HIS A 70 4.14 4.80 -1.50
C HIS A 70 4.65 4.00 -0.28
N ILE A 71 5.94 4.05 0.01
CA ILE A 71 6.53 3.36 1.18
C ILE A 71 6.02 3.95 2.50
N ILE A 72 5.91 5.28 2.60
CA ILE A 72 5.37 5.94 3.79
C ILE A 72 3.91 5.53 4.04
N VAL A 73 3.08 5.58 2.99
CA VAL A 73 1.67 5.17 3.09
C VAL A 73 1.56 3.69 3.45
N SER A 74 2.40 2.84 2.88
CA SER A 74 2.47 1.41 3.22
C SER A 74 2.76 1.18 4.71
N ALA A 75 3.70 1.93 5.29
CA ALA A 75 4.02 1.87 6.71
C ALA A 75 2.83 2.32 7.59
N LEU A 76 2.15 3.41 7.20
CA LEU A 76 0.97 3.92 7.92
C LEU A 76 -0.17 2.90 7.91
N ILE A 77 -0.45 2.27 6.77
CA ILE A 77 -1.46 1.22 6.67
C ILE A 77 -1.09 0.04 7.57
N GLY A 78 0.18 -0.37 7.59
CA GLY A 78 0.66 -1.43 8.47
C GLY A 78 0.46 -1.14 9.96
N ILE A 79 0.68 0.10 10.38
CA ILE A 79 0.37 0.56 11.75
C ILE A 79 -1.13 0.46 12.01
N CYS A 80 -1.97 1.02 11.14
CA CYS A 80 -3.43 0.99 11.29
C CYS A 80 -3.97 -0.44 11.36
N PHE A 81 -3.47 -1.34 10.51
CA PHE A 81 -3.84 -2.76 10.50
C PHE A 81 -3.55 -3.44 11.84
N ASN A 82 -2.33 -3.26 12.38
CA ASN A 82 -1.95 -3.90 13.64
C ASN A 82 -2.66 -3.29 14.85
N LEU A 83 -2.91 -1.98 14.85
CA LEU A 83 -3.74 -1.33 15.86
C LEU A 83 -5.17 -1.90 15.84
N ALA A 84 -5.79 -1.95 14.66
CA ALA A 84 -7.12 -2.53 14.48
C ALA A 84 -7.19 -4.00 14.94
N ALA A 85 -6.16 -4.80 14.63
CA ALA A 85 -6.05 -6.19 15.06
C ALA A 85 -5.86 -6.35 16.57
N SER A 86 -5.27 -5.36 17.25
CA SER A 86 -5.12 -5.33 18.70
C SER A 86 -6.44 -5.02 19.40
N TYR A 87 -7.19 -4.03 18.91
CA TYR A 87 -8.46 -3.58 19.50
C TYR A 87 -9.64 -4.50 19.19
N TRP A 88 -9.80 -4.98 17.96
CA TRP A 88 -10.95 -5.77 17.55
C TRP A 88 -10.66 -7.27 17.49
N ARG A 89 -11.47 -8.08 18.20
CA ARG A 89 -11.34 -9.55 18.24
C ARG A 89 -11.46 -10.21 16.86
N THR A 90 -12.27 -9.65 15.95
CA THR A 90 -12.45 -10.16 14.59
C THR A 90 -11.13 -10.16 13.81
N PHE A 91 -10.39 -9.04 13.86
CA PHE A 91 -9.14 -8.84 13.12
C PHE A 91 -7.89 -9.36 13.83
N ARG A 92 -8.04 -9.86 15.07
CA ARG A 92 -6.92 -10.40 15.85
C ARG A 92 -6.23 -11.55 15.10
N ILE A 93 -4.92 -11.42 14.92
CA ILE A 93 -4.07 -12.33 14.11
C ILE A 93 -3.69 -13.58 14.92
N VAL A 94 -4.67 -14.40 15.30
CA VAL A 94 -4.43 -15.58 16.16
C VAL A 94 -3.60 -16.67 15.46
N THR A 95 -3.68 -16.76 14.13
CA THR A 95 -2.97 -17.73 13.30
C THR A 95 -2.45 -17.08 12.03
N ILE A 96 -1.40 -17.65 11.41
CA ILE A 96 -0.83 -17.14 10.16
C ILE A 96 -1.86 -17.10 9.02
N PRO A 97 -2.65 -18.17 8.76
CA PRO A 97 -3.69 -18.12 7.72
C PRO A 97 -4.74 -17.04 7.98
N LYS A 98 -5.12 -16.84 9.25
CA LYS A 98 -6.04 -15.77 9.62
C LYS A 98 -5.42 -14.40 9.36
N GLY A 99 -4.14 -14.21 9.67
CA GLY A 99 -3.39 -12.98 9.38
C GLY A 99 -3.32 -12.66 7.89
N ILE A 100 -3.04 -13.66 7.05
CA ILE A 100 -3.06 -13.51 5.59
C ILE A 100 -4.46 -13.07 5.13
N LEU A 101 -5.52 -13.75 5.60
CA LEU A 101 -6.89 -13.45 5.19
C LEU A 101 -7.35 -12.05 5.64
N THR A 102 -7.11 -11.68 6.90
CA THR A 102 -7.47 -10.34 7.39
C THR A 102 -6.64 -9.25 6.72
N GLY A 103 -5.37 -9.55 6.40
CA GLY A 103 -4.51 -8.71 5.60
C GLY A 103 -5.05 -8.49 4.18
N ALA A 104 -5.41 -9.57 3.47
CA ALA A 104 -6.00 -9.51 2.13
C ALA A 104 -7.28 -8.68 2.09
N ILE A 105 -8.17 -8.86 3.07
CA ILE A 105 -9.39 -8.05 3.23
C ILE A 105 -9.03 -6.58 3.46
N THR A 106 -8.04 -6.29 4.31
CA THR A 106 -7.56 -4.92 4.54
C THR A 106 -7.04 -4.30 3.24
N GLY A 107 -6.29 -5.07 2.44
CA GLY A 107 -5.83 -4.66 1.12
C GLY A 107 -6.98 -4.28 0.18
N ALA A 108 -8.02 -5.12 0.10
CA ALA A 108 -9.21 -4.83 -0.70
C ALA A 108 -9.97 -3.57 -0.21
N ILE A 109 -10.03 -3.36 1.11
CA ILE A 109 -10.63 -2.15 1.71
C ILE A 109 -9.82 -0.90 1.34
N VAL A 110 -8.49 -0.94 1.47
CA VAL A 110 -7.60 0.17 1.09
C VAL A 110 -7.72 0.47 -0.40
N PHE A 111 -7.77 -0.56 -1.25
CA PHE A 111 -8.00 -0.38 -2.68
C PHE A 111 -9.31 0.37 -2.94
N SER A 112 -10.41 -0.12 -2.36
CA SER A 112 -11.75 0.37 -2.69
C SER A 112 -12.04 1.75 -2.10
N LEU A 113 -11.58 2.03 -0.87
CA LEU A 113 -11.93 3.24 -0.12
C LEU A 113 -10.87 4.34 -0.17
N ALA A 114 -9.61 4.01 -0.40
CA ALA A 114 -8.52 4.98 -0.44
C ALA A 114 -7.95 5.13 -1.84
N PHE A 115 -7.46 4.03 -2.44
CA PHE A 115 -6.78 4.09 -3.73
C PHE A 115 -7.74 4.48 -4.87
N LEU A 116 -8.90 3.82 -4.99
CA LEU A 116 -9.81 4.04 -6.11
C LEU A 116 -10.35 5.48 -6.17
N PRO A 117 -10.84 6.10 -5.07
CA PRO A 117 -11.24 7.50 -5.09
C PRO A 117 -10.07 8.44 -5.37
N LEU A 118 -8.90 8.19 -4.78
CA LEU A 118 -7.71 9.02 -5.00
C LEU A 118 -7.23 8.93 -6.45
N HIS A 119 -7.24 7.73 -7.05
CA HIS A 119 -6.86 7.50 -8.44
C HIS A 119 -7.80 8.21 -9.40
N THR A 120 -9.11 7.95 -9.27
CA THR A 120 -10.11 8.45 -10.23
C THR A 120 -10.42 9.94 -10.07
N LEU A 121 -10.41 10.48 -8.85
CA LEU A 121 -10.81 11.86 -8.58
C LEU A 121 -9.63 12.84 -8.50
N VAL A 122 -8.42 12.34 -8.25
CA VAL A 122 -7.24 13.20 -8.06
C VAL A 122 -6.14 12.87 -9.06
N MET A 123 -5.61 11.64 -9.07
CA MET A 123 -4.42 11.32 -9.88
C MET A 123 -4.71 11.39 -11.38
N THR A 124 -5.80 10.76 -11.86
CA THR A 124 -6.16 10.78 -13.28
C THR A 124 -6.42 12.21 -13.80
N PRO A 125 -7.27 13.04 -13.17
CA PRO A 125 -7.47 14.42 -13.62
C PRO A 125 -6.19 15.27 -13.57
N MET A 126 -5.35 15.10 -12.53
CA MET A 126 -4.08 15.81 -12.46
C MET A 126 -3.14 15.40 -13.59
N LEU A 127 -3.07 14.10 -13.90
CA LEU A 127 -2.24 13.61 -14.99
C LEU A 127 -2.73 14.08 -16.36
N GLU A 128 -4.04 14.04 -16.60
CA GLU A 128 -4.65 14.59 -17.81
C GLU A 128 -4.36 16.08 -17.94
N SER A 129 -4.43 16.85 -16.85
CA SER A 129 -4.07 18.27 -16.89
C SER A 129 -2.60 18.48 -17.26
N ALA A 130 -1.67 17.72 -16.67
CA ALA A 130 -0.23 17.81 -16.94
C ALA A 130 0.14 17.41 -18.38
N ILE A 131 -0.61 16.49 -18.98
CA ILE A 131 -0.41 16.06 -20.37
C ILE A 131 -1.06 17.05 -21.35
N TYR A 132 -2.33 17.40 -21.17
CA TYR A 132 -3.10 18.09 -22.21
C TYR A 132 -3.15 19.62 -22.04
N SER A 133 -2.79 20.17 -20.88
CA SER A 133 -2.86 21.61 -20.63
C SER A 133 -1.58 22.33 -21.08
N SER A 134 -1.75 23.46 -21.76
CA SER A 134 -0.65 24.33 -22.22
C SER A 134 0.02 25.12 -21.08
N ASP A 135 -0.65 25.21 -19.92
CA ASP A 135 -0.23 25.92 -18.71
C ASP A 135 0.34 24.96 -17.63
N SER A 136 0.87 23.80 -18.03
CA SER A 136 1.49 22.88 -17.07
C SER A 136 2.65 23.58 -16.35
N ILE A 137 2.65 23.52 -15.02
CA ILE A 137 3.73 24.00 -14.14
C ILE A 137 5.01 23.17 -14.34
N VAL A 138 4.86 22.00 -14.98
CA VAL A 138 5.86 20.95 -15.12
C VAL A 138 6.20 20.74 -16.60
N ASN A 139 7.48 20.86 -16.96
CA ASN A 139 8.02 20.62 -18.31
C ASN A 139 8.31 19.13 -18.51
N ILE A 140 7.26 18.36 -18.78
CA ILE A 140 7.39 16.92 -19.07
C ILE A 140 7.95 16.73 -20.48
N LEU A 141 8.97 15.89 -20.64
CA LEU A 141 9.54 15.57 -21.95
C LEU A 141 8.49 14.89 -22.86
N PRO A 142 8.56 15.09 -24.20
CA PRO A 142 7.62 14.47 -25.13
C PRO A 142 7.47 12.95 -24.98
N ASP A 143 8.58 12.23 -24.83
CA ASP A 143 8.59 10.77 -24.66
C ASP A 143 7.96 10.34 -23.32
N GLU A 144 8.14 11.13 -22.26
CA GLU A 144 7.53 10.87 -20.96
C GLU A 144 6.02 11.12 -20.99
N LYS A 145 5.59 12.15 -21.74
CA LYS A 145 4.18 12.46 -21.96
C LYS A 145 3.47 11.34 -22.72
N GLU A 146 4.11 10.75 -23.73
CA GLU A 146 3.58 9.59 -24.45
C GLU A 146 3.43 8.36 -23.54
N ALA A 147 4.44 8.09 -22.70
CA ALA A 147 4.38 7.00 -21.73
C ALA A 147 3.25 7.17 -20.71
N LEU A 148 3.06 8.38 -20.18
CA LEU A 148 1.98 8.69 -19.24
C LEU A 148 0.60 8.63 -19.91
N ALA A 149 0.48 9.08 -21.16
CA ALA A 149 -0.75 8.95 -21.94
C ALA A 149 -1.09 7.47 -22.21
N THR A 150 -0.09 6.64 -22.49
CA THR A 150 -0.26 5.19 -22.66
C THR A 150 -0.79 4.54 -21.39
N LEU A 151 -0.31 4.99 -20.22
CA LEU A 151 -0.81 4.53 -18.92
C LEU A 151 -2.29 4.93 -18.70
N LEU A 152 -2.68 6.15 -19.09
CA LEU A 152 -4.08 6.61 -19.04
C LEU A 152 -5.00 5.83 -19.99
N VAL A 153 -4.54 5.50 -21.20
CA VAL A 153 -5.33 4.70 -22.16
C VAL A 153 -5.54 3.28 -21.64
N ASN A 154 -4.54 2.71 -20.94
CA ASN A 154 -4.61 1.39 -20.33
C ASN A 154 -5.13 1.40 -18.88
N ASN A 155 -5.92 2.40 -18.50
CA ASN A 155 -6.38 2.59 -17.11
C ASN A 155 -7.17 1.37 -16.57
N ASP A 156 -7.97 0.70 -17.40
CA ASP A 156 -8.70 -0.50 -16.99
C ASP A 156 -7.76 -1.63 -16.54
N PHE A 157 -6.68 -1.83 -17.29
CA PHE A 157 -5.64 -2.81 -16.93
C PHE A 157 -4.93 -2.40 -15.64
N VAL A 158 -4.59 -1.11 -15.51
CA VAL A 158 -3.96 -0.55 -14.32
C VAL A 158 -4.83 -0.72 -13.08
N LEU A 159 -6.14 -0.48 -13.18
CA LEU A 159 -7.10 -0.63 -12.09
C LEU A 159 -7.24 -2.09 -11.64
N TRP A 160 -7.38 -3.02 -12.59
CA TRP A 160 -7.47 -4.44 -12.27
C TRP A 160 -6.20 -4.97 -11.61
N TYR A 161 -5.04 -4.62 -12.17
CA TYR A 161 -3.77 -5.06 -11.61
C TYR A 161 -3.50 -4.39 -10.27
N SER A 162 -3.86 -3.11 -10.09
CA SER A 162 -3.79 -2.41 -8.81
C SER A 162 -4.65 -3.11 -7.75
N ALA A 163 -5.88 -3.52 -8.08
CA ALA A 163 -6.74 -4.26 -7.16
C ALA A 163 -6.06 -5.55 -6.67
N LEU A 164 -5.48 -6.31 -7.60
CA LEU A 164 -4.74 -7.53 -7.28
C LEU A 164 -3.52 -7.23 -6.39
N LEU A 165 -2.71 -6.24 -6.74
CA LEU A 165 -1.54 -5.86 -5.96
C LEU A 165 -1.89 -5.39 -4.55
N HIS A 166 -3.01 -4.71 -4.36
CA HIS A 166 -3.47 -4.33 -3.01
C HIS A 166 -3.87 -5.55 -2.18
N VAL A 167 -4.47 -6.57 -2.78
CA VAL A 167 -4.76 -7.84 -2.07
C VAL A 167 -3.46 -8.56 -1.71
N ILE A 168 -2.47 -8.59 -2.61
CA ILE A 168 -1.15 -9.18 -2.34
C ILE A 168 -0.41 -8.38 -1.26
N PHE A 169 -0.43 -7.04 -1.33
CA PHE A 169 0.09 -6.13 -0.31
C PHE A 169 -0.44 -6.52 1.06
N GLY A 170 -1.77 -6.57 1.16
CA GLY A 170 -2.48 -6.89 2.40
C GLY A 170 -2.09 -8.27 2.92
N SER A 171 -2.00 -9.26 2.03
CA SER A 171 -1.63 -10.64 2.36
C SER A 171 -0.21 -10.72 2.94
N VAL A 172 0.76 -10.05 2.32
CA VAL A 172 2.16 -10.01 2.77
C VAL A 172 2.27 -9.28 4.11
N MET A 173 1.61 -8.12 4.25
CA MET A 173 1.55 -7.37 5.50
C MET A 173 0.95 -8.22 6.64
N GLY A 174 -0.14 -8.93 6.37
CA GLY A 174 -0.81 -9.82 7.32
C GLY A 174 0.06 -11.01 7.75
N LEU A 175 0.77 -11.62 6.80
CA LEU A 175 1.76 -12.66 7.05
C LEU A 175 2.89 -12.16 7.93
N MET A 176 3.49 -11.02 7.59
CA MET A 176 4.60 -10.44 8.35
C MET A 176 4.19 -10.05 9.77
N SER A 177 3.00 -9.45 9.91
CA SER A 177 2.43 -9.14 11.23
C SER A 177 2.20 -10.40 12.06
N GLY A 178 1.72 -11.48 11.43
CA GLY A 178 1.52 -12.77 12.08
C GLY A 178 2.82 -13.42 12.57
N PHE A 179 3.91 -13.32 11.82
CA PHE A 179 5.23 -13.77 12.25
C PHE A 179 5.79 -12.90 13.40
N LEU A 180 5.71 -11.58 13.26
CA LEU A 180 6.28 -10.66 14.25
C LEU A 180 5.51 -10.62 15.57
N LEU A 181 4.24 -11.02 15.58
CA LEU A 181 3.40 -11.13 16.78
C LEU A 181 3.25 -12.57 17.29
N HIS A 182 3.97 -13.54 16.70
CA HIS A 182 3.79 -14.97 16.98
C HIS A 182 3.84 -15.30 18.49
N ASP A 183 4.81 -14.73 19.21
CA ASP A 183 5.00 -14.99 20.64
C ASP A 183 3.84 -14.46 21.51
N ARG A 184 3.22 -13.35 21.11
CA ARG A 184 2.04 -12.79 21.78
C ARG A 184 0.78 -13.62 21.57
N TYR A 185 0.78 -14.50 20.56
CA TYR A 185 -0.34 -15.39 20.26
C TYR A 185 -0.17 -16.80 20.82
N ARG A 186 1.00 -17.18 21.36
CA ARG A 186 1.20 -18.47 22.03
C ARG A 186 0.39 -18.60 23.33
N THR A 187 0.08 -17.49 23.99
CA THR A 187 -0.62 -17.43 25.28
C THR A 187 -2.14 -17.29 25.16
N VAL A 188 -2.67 -17.15 23.94
CA VAL A 188 -4.12 -17.07 23.73
C VAL A 188 -4.73 -18.46 23.81
N GLU A 189 -5.62 -18.69 24.77
CA GLU A 189 -6.38 -19.93 24.88
C GLU A 189 -7.09 -20.24 23.55
N ARG A 190 -6.72 -21.37 22.95
CA ARG A 190 -7.39 -21.88 21.75
C ARG A 190 -8.55 -22.73 22.22
N ILE A 191 -9.77 -22.38 21.80
CA ILE A 191 -10.93 -23.25 21.97
C ILE A 191 -10.66 -24.50 21.11
N ARG A 192 -10.19 -25.57 21.75
CA ARG A 192 -9.95 -26.89 21.13
C ARG A 192 -11.26 -27.67 21.02
N SER A 193 -12.27 -27.12 20.36
CA SER A 193 -13.49 -27.88 20.05
C SER A 193 -14.10 -27.43 18.73
N PHE A 194 -13.66 -28.09 17.67
CA PHE A 194 -14.50 -28.37 16.51
C PHE A 194 -14.25 -29.82 16.12
N TRP A 195 -14.78 -30.69 16.96
CA TRP A 195 -15.12 -32.09 16.71
C TRP A 195 -16.37 -32.37 17.53
#